data_AF-A0A7V9LYA7-F1
#
_entry.id   AF-A0A7V9LYA7-F1
#
_cell.length_a   1.000
_cell.length_b   1.000
_cell.length_c   1.000
_cell.angle_alpha   90.00
_cell.angle_beta   90.00
_cell.angle_gamma   90.00
#
_symmetry.space_group_name_H-M   'P 1'
#
loop_
_entity.id
_entity.type
_entity.pdbx_description
1 polymer ?
#
loop_
_entity_poly.entity_id
_entity_poly.type
_entity_poly.pdbx_seq_one_letter_code
_entity_poly.pdbx_strand_id
1 'polypeptide(L)'
;APPDAAKLLKDLVELRAEGLTRPLPMGIGASAVYAERRHQGNSVEEAMEGAEKAWEGRFGDRADRTVAYIYGQESHLSQLLEEPGNGSEPTRFGVLARRLWTPLLSAEQLGPP
;
A
#
# COMPACT_ATOMS: atom_id res chain seq x y z
N ALA A 1 13.49 4.08 18.87
CA ALA A 1 13.95 3.23 17.76
C ALA A 1 13.04 2.02 17.65
N PRO A 2 12.74 1.50 16.44
CA PRO A 2 11.95 0.28 16.31
C PRO A 2 12.63 -0.86 17.07
N PRO A 3 11.88 -1.74 17.75
CA PRO A 3 12.43 -2.74 18.67
C PRO A 3 13.31 -3.79 17.98
N ASP A 4 13.15 -4.00 16.67
CA ASP A 4 14.00 -4.89 15.86
C ASP A 4 14.27 -4.28 14.47
N ALA A 5 15.26 -3.39 14.39
CA ALA A 5 15.63 -2.71 13.16
C ALA A 5 16.15 -3.66 12.06
N ALA A 6 16.85 -4.74 12.44
CA ALA A 6 17.41 -5.70 11.49
C ALA A 6 16.31 -6.51 10.79
N LYS A 7 15.29 -6.94 11.56
CA LYS A 7 14.12 -7.62 11.00
C LYS A 7 13.34 -6.71 10.06
N LEU A 8 13.07 -5.46 10.46
CA LEU A 8 12.36 -4.51 9.60
C LEU A 8 13.10 -4.25 8.28
N LEU A 9 14.43 -4.08 8.34
CA LEU A 9 15.23 -3.91 7.13
C LEU A 9 15.17 -5.15 6.24
N LYS A 10 15.22 -6.35 6.82
CA LYS A 10 15.09 -7.60 6.06
C LYS A 10 13.74 -7.68 5.34
N ASP A 11 12.64 -7.34 6.02
CA ASP A 11 11.31 -7.33 5.41
C ASP A 11 11.21 -6.37 4.21
N LEU A 12 11.83 -5.19 4.30
CA LEU A 12 11.89 -4.23 3.19
C LEU A 12 12.76 -4.74 2.03
N VAL A 13 13.88 -5.40 2.32
CA VAL A 13 14.74 -5.99 1.30
C VAL A 13 14.03 -7.12 0.56
N GLU A 14 13.25 -7.94 1.26
CA GLU A 14 12.44 -8.99 0.64
C GLU A 14 11.34 -8.41 -0.27
N LEU A 15 10.64 -7.36 0.17
CA LEU A 15 9.69 -6.62 -0.67
C LEU A 15 10.36 -6.07 -1.93
N ARG A 16 11.55 -5.49 -1.80
CA ARG A 16 12.34 -5.00 -2.95
C ARG A 16 12.71 -6.14 -3.88
N ALA A 17 13.18 -7.27 -3.35
CA ALA A 17 13.55 -8.43 -4.16
C ALA A 17 12.35 -8.94 -4.98
N GLU A 18 11.16 -8.98 -4.37
CA GLU A 18 9.94 -9.35 -5.08
C GLU A 18 9.61 -8.34 -6.20
N GLY A 19 9.66 -7.04 -5.91
CA GLY A 19 9.43 -5.96 -6.88
C GLY A 19 10.43 -5.90 -8.04
N LEU A 20 11.60 -6.54 -7.90
CA LEU A 20 12.58 -6.68 -8.99
C LEU A 20 12.26 -7.83 -9.94
N THR A 21 11.42 -8.77 -9.53
CA THR A 21 11.00 -9.91 -10.38
C THR A 21 9.72 -9.60 -11.15
N ARG A 22 8.82 -8.82 -10.56
CA ARG A 22 7.57 -8.38 -11.18
C ARG A 22 7.05 -7.11 -10.49
N PRO A 23 6.25 -6.28 -11.17
CA PRO A 23 5.56 -5.17 -10.52
C PRO A 23 4.75 -5.66 -9.31
N LEU A 24 4.93 -5.00 -8.17
CA LEU A 24 4.08 -5.23 -7.00
C LEU A 24 2.71 -4.61 -7.26
N PRO A 25 1.59 -5.29 -6.92
CA PRO A 25 0.26 -4.73 -7.09
C PRO A 25 -0.02 -3.65 -6.01
N MET A 26 0.63 -2.49 -6.13
CA MET A 26 0.51 -1.36 -5.21
C MET A 26 0.69 -0.02 -5.94
N GLY A 27 -0.16 0.95 -5.61
CA GLY A 27 0.11 2.38 -5.82
C GLY A 27 0.62 3.01 -4.51
N ILE A 28 1.55 3.97 -4.57
CA ILE A 28 2.17 4.54 -3.37
C ILE A 28 1.12 5.25 -2.52
N GLY A 29 0.33 6.15 -3.10
CA GLY A 29 -0.70 6.90 -2.38
C GLY A 29 -1.86 6.01 -1.93
N ALA A 30 -2.40 5.18 -2.82
CA ALA A 30 -3.52 4.30 -2.55
C ALA A 30 -3.18 3.28 -1.45
N SER A 31 -1.99 2.66 -1.50
CA SER A 31 -1.58 1.71 -0.47
C SER A 31 -1.30 2.38 0.88
N ALA A 32 -0.76 3.60 0.88
CA ALA A 32 -0.54 4.37 2.12
C ALA A 32 -1.88 4.68 2.80
N VAL A 33 -2.84 5.25 2.05
CA VAL A 33 -4.19 5.58 2.57
C VAL A 33 -4.93 4.33 3.04
N TYR A 34 -4.83 3.22 2.29
CA TYR A 34 -5.39 1.95 2.71
C TYR A 34 -4.82 1.50 4.05
N ALA A 35 -3.49 1.46 4.17
CA ALA A 35 -2.82 0.99 5.36
C ALA A 35 -3.05 1.88 6.58
N GLU A 36 -3.11 3.21 6.40
CA GLU A 36 -3.43 4.17 7.44
C GLU A 36 -4.82 3.91 8.03
N ARG A 37 -5.85 3.79 7.18
CA ARG A 37 -7.22 3.48 7.62
C ARG A 37 -7.29 2.14 8.36
N ARG A 38 -6.64 1.10 7.81
CA ARG A 38 -6.54 -0.21 8.48
C ARG A 38 -5.81 -0.12 9.81
N HIS A 39 -4.78 0.72 9.92
CA HIS A 39 -4.03 0.95 11.16
C HIS A 39 -4.88 1.68 12.22
N GLN A 40 -5.76 2.60 11.79
CA GLN A 40 -6.73 3.30 12.65
C GLN A 40 -7.94 2.44 13.05
N GLY A 41 -8.05 1.21 12.54
CA GLY A 41 -9.10 0.26 12.88
C GLY A 41 -10.34 0.30 11.97
N ASN A 42 -10.31 1.07 10.88
CA ASN A 42 -11.38 1.09 9.89
C ASN A 42 -11.57 -0.27 9.20
N SER A 43 -12.77 -0.47 8.67
CA SER A 43 -13.08 -1.69 7.91
C SER A 43 -12.27 -1.76 6.61
N VAL A 44 -12.24 -2.95 6.00
CA VAL A 44 -11.60 -3.14 4.69
C VAL A 44 -12.29 -2.28 3.63
N GLU A 45 -13.62 -2.21 3.66
CA GLU A 45 -14.44 -1.45 2.72
C GLU A 45 -14.12 0.04 2.82
N GLU A 46 -14.11 0.60 4.03
CA GLU A 46 -13.73 1.99 4.27
C GLU A 46 -12.29 2.27 3.81
N ALA A 47 -11.36 1.35 4.06
CA ALA A 47 -9.98 1.48 3.62
C ALA A 47 -9.87 1.48 2.08
N MET A 48 -10.63 0.61 1.41
CA MET A 48 -10.68 0.51 -0.05
C MET A 48 -11.26 1.77 -0.69
N GLU A 49 -12.33 2.34 -0.15
CA GLU A 49 -12.88 3.61 -0.65
C GLU A 49 -11.87 4.76 -0.55
N GLY A 50 -11.05 4.76 0.51
CA GLY A 50 -9.96 5.73 0.66
C GLY A 50 -8.88 5.54 -0.39
N ALA A 51 -8.48 4.29 -0.62
CA ALA A 51 -7.49 3.94 -1.62
C ALA A 51 -7.94 4.32 -3.04
N GLU A 52 -9.22 4.09 -3.38
CA GLU A 52 -9.80 4.44 -4.68
C GLU A 52 -9.72 5.96 -4.91
N LYS A 53 -10.12 6.76 -3.91
CA LYS A 53 -10.03 8.23 -3.98
C LYS A 53 -8.59 8.71 -4.15
N ALA A 54 -7.64 8.06 -3.47
CA ALA A 54 -6.22 8.37 -3.58
C ALA A 54 -5.63 7.95 -4.94
N TRP A 55 -6.16 6.90 -5.56
CA TRP A 55 -5.79 6.45 -6.90
C TRP A 55 -6.30 7.42 -7.98
N GLU A 56 -7.59 7.77 -7.94
CA GLU A 56 -8.28 8.56 -8.96
C GLU A 56 -8.11 10.08 -8.84
N GLY A 57 -7.61 10.55 -7.69
CA GLY A 57 -7.42 11.97 -7.44
C GLY A 57 -6.60 12.68 -8.53
N ARG A 58 -6.77 14.01 -8.66
CA ARG A 58 -6.04 14.82 -9.66
C ARG A 58 -4.51 14.63 -9.64
N PHE A 59 -3.96 14.35 -8.46
CA PHE A 59 -2.55 14.03 -8.23
C PHE A 59 -2.37 12.62 -7.64
N GLY A 60 -3.35 11.75 -7.87
CA GLY A 60 -3.36 10.37 -7.41
C GLY A 60 -2.42 9.49 -8.23
N ASP A 61 -2.27 8.24 -7.79
CA ASP A 61 -1.34 7.27 -8.39
C ASP A 61 -1.58 7.09 -9.90
N ARG A 62 -2.82 7.16 -10.37
CA ARG A 62 -3.16 7.04 -11.79
C ARG A 62 -2.51 8.13 -12.65
N ALA A 63 -2.25 9.31 -12.10
CA ALA A 63 -1.61 10.42 -12.82
C ALA A 63 -0.09 10.23 -12.97
N ASP A 64 0.51 9.25 -12.28
CA ASP A 64 1.94 8.95 -12.40
C ASP A 64 2.25 8.25 -13.73
N ARG A 65 3.23 8.78 -14.46
CA ARG A 65 3.67 8.23 -15.75
C ARG A 65 4.20 6.80 -15.64
N THR A 66 4.77 6.43 -14.51
CA THR A 66 5.28 5.08 -14.23
C THR A 66 4.14 4.09 -14.04
N VAL A 67 3.05 4.50 -13.37
CA VAL A 67 1.82 3.70 -13.23
C VAL A 67 1.20 3.46 -14.60
N ALA A 68 1.08 4.51 -15.42
CA ALA A 68 0.57 4.38 -16.79
C ALA A 68 1.45 3.47 -17.68
N TYR A 69 2.76 3.42 -17.45
CA TYR A 69 3.66 2.52 -18.17
C TYR A 69 3.45 1.05 -17.80
N ILE A 70 3.11 0.75 -16.55
CA ILE A 70 2.93 -0.62 -16.05
C ILE A 70 1.51 -1.14 -16.33
N TYR A 71 0.49 -0.31 -16.07
CA TYR A 71 -0.91 -0.72 -16.06
C TYR A 71 -1.76 -0.09 -17.18
N GLY A 72 -1.18 0.81 -17.97
CA GLY A 72 -1.86 1.55 -19.04
C GLY A 72 -2.40 2.91 -18.60
N GLN A 73 -2.67 3.80 -19.56
CA GLN A 73 -3.19 5.16 -19.33
C GLN A 73 -4.55 5.17 -18.61
N GLU A 74 -5.36 4.15 -18.85
CA GLU A 74 -6.69 4.00 -18.27
C GLU A 74 -6.69 3.04 -17.06
N SER A 75 -5.59 3.00 -16.29
CA SER A 75 -5.47 2.06 -15.18
C SER A 75 -6.45 2.34 -14.04
N HIS A 76 -7.06 1.28 -13.50
CA HIS A 76 -8.00 1.33 -12.39
C HIS A 76 -7.43 0.60 -11.18
N LEU A 77 -7.77 1.05 -9.96
CA LEU A 77 -7.29 0.41 -8.74
C LEU A 77 -7.66 -1.08 -8.70
N SER A 78 -8.82 -1.45 -9.26
CA SER A 78 -9.31 -2.84 -9.35
C SER A 78 -8.29 -3.82 -9.95
N GLN A 79 -7.43 -3.38 -10.86
CA GLN A 79 -6.37 -4.22 -11.45
C GLN A 79 -5.33 -4.67 -10.40
N LEU A 80 -5.14 -3.90 -9.33
CA LEU A 80 -4.24 -4.25 -8.23
C LEU A 80 -4.90 -5.22 -7.23
N LEU A 81 -6.21 -5.43 -7.32
CA LEU A 81 -7.01 -6.18 -6.36
C LEU A 81 -7.27 -7.63 -6.79
N GLU A 82 -6.81 -8.03 -7.97
CA GLU A 82 -7.09 -9.33 -8.57
C GLU A 82 -6.46 -10.50 -7.79
N GLU A 83 -5.27 -10.31 -7.23
CA GLU A 83 -4.58 -11.35 -6.47
C GLU A 83 -5.19 -11.49 -5.05
N PRO A 84 -5.60 -12.70 -4.63
CA PRO A 84 -6.15 -12.91 -3.30
C PRO A 84 -5.10 -12.70 -2.20
N GLY A 85 -5.55 -12.29 -1.02
CA GLY A 85 -4.71 -12.08 0.15
C GLY A 85 -4.45 -13.35 0.96
N ASN A 86 -4.19 -13.20 2.27
CA ASN A 86 -3.74 -14.28 3.15
C ASN A 86 -4.70 -14.55 4.34
N GLY A 87 -5.96 -14.14 4.22
CA GLY A 87 -7.00 -14.30 5.24
C GLY A 87 -7.12 -13.10 6.19
N SER A 88 -6.00 -12.44 6.55
CA SER A 88 -6.07 -11.19 7.33
C SER A 88 -6.48 -9.99 6.46
N GLU A 89 -6.09 -10.02 5.19
CA GLU A 89 -6.49 -9.04 4.19
C GLU A 89 -7.03 -9.81 2.98
N PRO A 90 -8.09 -9.30 2.31
CA PRO A 90 -8.76 -10.03 1.24
C PRO A 90 -7.96 -10.07 -0.06
N THR A 91 -7.10 -9.07 -0.28
CA THR A 91 -6.30 -8.91 -1.50
C THR A 91 -4.83 -8.84 -1.16
N ARG A 92 -3.99 -9.22 -2.12
CA ARG A 92 -2.55 -9.06 -2.04
C ARG A 92 -2.14 -7.60 -1.90
N PHE A 93 -2.86 -6.69 -2.56
CA PHE A 93 -2.70 -5.23 -2.36
C PHE A 93 -2.76 -4.88 -0.87
N GLY A 94 -3.80 -5.33 -0.15
CA GLY A 94 -3.96 -5.03 1.27
C GLY A 94 -2.84 -5.64 2.13
N VAL A 95 -2.41 -6.87 1.81
CA VAL A 95 -1.28 -7.52 2.50
C VAL A 95 0.00 -6.70 2.35
N LEU A 96 0.35 -6.30 1.13
CA LEU A 96 1.57 -5.55 0.84
C LEU A 96 1.51 -4.13 1.42
N ALA A 97 0.36 -3.46 1.30
CA ALA A 97 0.13 -2.15 1.88
C ALA A 97 0.40 -2.16 3.39
N ARG A 98 -0.18 -3.12 4.12
CA ARG A 98 0.06 -3.22 5.56
C ARG A 98 1.50 -3.62 5.90
N ARG A 99 2.09 -4.55 5.14
CA ARG A 99 3.49 -4.95 5.34
C ARG A 99 4.45 -3.78 5.22
N LEU A 100 4.24 -2.89 4.24
CA LEU A 100 5.11 -1.73 4.00
C LEU A 100 4.86 -0.60 5.02
N TRP A 101 3.61 -0.20 5.21
CA TRP A 101 3.28 1.05 5.90
C TRP A 101 3.05 0.91 7.40
N THR A 102 2.57 -0.25 7.89
CA THR A 102 2.25 -0.41 9.32
C THR A 102 3.45 -0.16 10.25
N PRO A 103 4.69 -0.62 9.93
CA PRO A 103 5.84 -0.32 10.77
C PRO A 103 6.16 1.19 10.83
N LEU A 104 5.97 1.91 9.73
CA LEU A 104 6.17 3.36 9.67
C LEU A 104 5.12 4.08 10.53
N LEU A 105 3.84 3.78 10.30
CA LEU A 105 2.71 4.38 11.03
C LEU A 105 2.79 4.11 12.54
N SER A 106 3.22 2.91 12.94
CA SER A 106 3.39 2.57 14.36
C SER A 106 4.53 3.34 15.04
N ALA A 107 5.49 3.84 14.26
CA ALA A 107 6.63 4.62 14.74
C ALA A 107 6.39 6.13 14.62
N GLU A 108 5.29 6.55 13.98
CA GLU A 108 4.94 7.94 13.79
C GLU A 108 4.55 8.56 15.13
N GLN A 109 5.35 9.52 15.58
CA GLN A 109 5.00 10.36 16.72
C GLN A 109 4.34 11.60 16.17
N LEU A 110 3.01 11.64 16.18
CA LEU A 110 2.29 12.89 16.01
C LEU A 110 2.70 13.79 17.18
N GLY A 111 3.47 14.83 16.90
CA GLY A 111 3.81 15.85 17.88
C GLY A 111 2.53 16.46 18.48
N PRO A 112 2.60 17.02 19.70
CA PRO A 112 1.44 17.68 20.29
C PRO A 112 0.93 18.82 19.38
N PRO A 113 -0.40 19.09 19.37
CA PRO A 113 -0.99 20.17 18.60
C PRO A 113 -0.50 21.56 19.02
#